data_AF-M7SH80-F1
#
_entry.id   AF-M7SH80-F1
#
_cell.length_a   1.000
_cell.length_b   1.000
_cell.length_c   1.000
_cell.angle_alpha   90.00
_cell.angle_beta   90.00
_cell.angle_gamma   90.00
#
_symmetry.space_group_name_H-M   'P 1'
#
loop_
_entity.id
_entity.type
_entity.pdbx_description
1 polymer ?
#
loop_
_entity_poly.entity_id
_entity_poly.type
_entity_poly.pdbx_seq_one_letter_code
_entity_poly.pdbx_strand_id
1 'polypeptide(L)'
;MIEVLKLGNAQCIEIFTEEMDKLYIGQGYDLYWTFNTKRPSIEEYISMVDYKTGALFKMLVRLMTIKNQTSLPIAPDLNRLVVLLGRYFQIRDDYMNLTSVEYTDQKGFCDDLDEGKFSLTLIHALENTAEAEYSILRHILAQRHIANGMSLAQKHLVLSIVKGAGSLEYTVTALRKIGQEIDVEVDSIEDMTGIENKSLRALFEILKV
;
A
#
# COMPACT_ATOMS: atom_id res chain seq x y z
N MET A 1 -18.76 -4.65 12.25
CA MET A 1 -20.22 -4.77 12.06
C MET A 1 -21.04 -4.02 13.13
N ILE A 2 -20.84 -4.27 14.43
CA ILE A 2 -21.63 -3.60 15.50
C ILE A 2 -21.58 -2.07 15.42
N GLU A 3 -20.40 -1.48 15.21
CA GLU A 3 -20.26 -0.02 15.07
C GLU A 3 -20.96 0.53 13.82
N VAL A 4 -20.95 -0.22 12.71
CA VAL A 4 -21.60 0.20 11.45
C VAL A 4 -23.13 0.20 11.61
N LEU A 5 -23.69 -0.72 12.40
CA LEU A 5 -25.13 -0.74 12.70
C LEU A 5 -25.59 0.54 13.40
N LYS A 6 -24.73 1.16 14.21
CA LYS A 6 -25.04 2.44 14.89
C LYS A 6 -25.26 3.60 13.91
N LEU A 7 -24.83 3.48 12.66
CA LEU A 7 -25.04 4.51 11.63
C LEU A 7 -26.49 4.60 11.14
N GLY A 8 -27.33 3.60 11.46
CA GLY A 8 -28.77 3.62 11.23
C GLY A 8 -29.20 3.59 9.75
N ASN A 9 -28.32 3.13 8.85
CA ASN A 9 -28.63 3.01 7.41
C ASN A 9 -28.16 1.62 6.90
N ALA A 10 -29.08 0.84 6.34
CA ALA A 10 -28.80 -0.49 5.80
C ALA A 10 -27.71 -0.48 4.70
N GLN A 11 -27.65 0.57 3.89
CA GLN A 11 -26.62 0.72 2.85
C GLN A 11 -25.21 0.80 3.45
N CYS A 12 -25.04 1.25 4.69
CA CYS A 12 -23.74 1.23 5.36
C CYS A 12 -23.25 -0.20 5.63
N ILE A 13 -24.17 -1.13 5.89
CA ILE A 13 -23.84 -2.55 6.10
C ILE A 13 -23.45 -3.20 4.77
N GLU A 14 -24.15 -2.86 3.69
CA GLU A 14 -23.81 -3.32 2.34
C GLU A 14 -22.41 -2.85 1.93
N ILE A 15 -22.12 -1.54 2.06
CA ILE A 15 -20.77 -0.99 1.81
C ILE A 15 -19.72 -1.72 2.65
N PHE A 16 -19.96 -1.86 3.95
CA PHE A 16 -19.01 -2.50 4.84
C PHE A 16 -18.73 -3.95 4.39
N THR A 17 -19.78 -4.70 4.06
CA THR A 17 -19.64 -6.10 3.65
C THR A 17 -18.88 -6.21 2.33
N GLU A 18 -19.26 -5.43 1.32
CA GLU A 18 -18.60 -5.42 0.01
C GLU A 18 -17.11 -5.07 0.08
N GLU A 19 -16.75 -4.04 0.85
CA GLU A 19 -15.36 -3.61 0.94
C GLU A 19 -14.53 -4.52 1.86
N MET A 20 -15.14 -5.14 2.88
CA MET A 20 -14.47 -6.16 3.67
C MET A 20 -14.20 -7.44 2.86
N ASP A 21 -15.13 -7.88 2.00
CA ASP A 21 -14.91 -9.02 1.12
C ASP A 21 -13.70 -8.79 0.20
N LYS A 22 -13.61 -7.59 -0.39
CA LYS A 22 -12.45 -7.18 -1.19
C LYS A 22 -11.16 -7.18 -0.38
N LEU A 23 -11.20 -6.65 0.84
CA LEU A 23 -10.05 -6.64 1.75
C LEU A 23 -9.52 -8.04 1.99
N TYR A 24 -10.40 -9.00 2.28
CA TYR A 24 -10.00 -10.39 2.49
C TYR A 24 -9.43 -11.03 1.22
N ILE A 25 -9.95 -10.70 0.04
CA ILE A 25 -9.38 -11.15 -1.23
C ILE A 25 -7.96 -10.59 -1.41
N GLY A 26 -7.77 -9.29 -1.19
CA GLY A 26 -6.46 -8.63 -1.26
C GLY A 26 -5.45 -9.26 -0.29
N GLN A 27 -5.85 -9.43 0.97
CA GLN A 27 -5.03 -10.12 1.98
C GLN A 27 -4.73 -11.58 1.58
N GLY A 28 -5.69 -12.26 0.96
CA GLY A 28 -5.51 -13.61 0.44
C GLY A 28 -4.42 -13.70 -0.61
N TYR A 29 -4.34 -12.75 -1.54
CA TYR A 29 -3.26 -12.68 -2.53
C TYR A 29 -1.89 -12.49 -1.87
N ASP A 30 -1.79 -11.52 -0.96
CA ASP A 30 -0.55 -11.20 -0.23
C ASP A 30 0.00 -12.43 0.53
N LEU A 31 -0.88 -13.12 1.27
CA LEU A 31 -0.53 -14.35 1.99
C LEU A 31 -0.19 -15.49 1.04
N TYR A 32 -0.95 -15.65 -0.05
CA TYR A 32 -0.71 -16.72 -1.03
C TYR A 32 0.68 -16.58 -1.67
N TRP A 33 1.06 -15.38 -2.10
CA TRP A 33 2.38 -15.14 -2.68
C TRP A 33 3.50 -15.39 -1.68
N THR A 34 3.35 -14.83 -0.47
CA THR A 34 4.29 -14.97 0.64
C THR A 34 4.51 -16.44 1.00
N PHE A 35 3.43 -17.19 1.25
CA PHE A 35 3.48 -18.59 1.62
C PHE A 35 4.10 -19.47 0.53
N ASN A 36 3.70 -19.28 -0.72
CA ASN A 36 4.19 -20.10 -1.83
C ASN A 36 5.54 -19.59 -2.40
N THR A 37 6.11 -18.52 -1.83
CA THR A 37 7.29 -17.82 -2.38
C THR A 37 7.11 -17.52 -3.88
N LYS A 38 5.86 -17.22 -4.28
CA LYS A 38 5.50 -16.96 -5.67
C LYS A 38 5.49 -15.46 -5.88
N ARG A 39 6.48 -14.97 -6.61
CA ARG A 39 6.61 -13.57 -7.00
C ARG A 39 5.41 -13.12 -7.85
N PRO A 40 4.66 -12.07 -7.46
CA PRO A 40 3.67 -11.45 -8.33
C PRO A 40 4.30 -10.51 -9.37
N SER A 41 3.57 -10.17 -10.42
CA SER A 41 3.90 -9.02 -11.27
C SER A 41 3.60 -7.71 -10.53
N ILE A 42 4.11 -6.59 -11.06
CA ILE A 42 3.81 -5.25 -10.51
C ILE A 42 2.31 -4.96 -10.62
N GLU A 43 1.66 -5.33 -11.71
CA GLU A 43 0.22 -5.14 -11.93
C GLU A 43 -0.61 -5.96 -10.94
N GLU A 44 -0.20 -7.21 -10.68
CA GLU A 44 -0.82 -8.05 -9.65
C GLU A 44 -0.66 -7.42 -8.27
N TYR A 45 0.53 -6.94 -7.92
CA TYR A 45 0.78 -6.23 -6.66
C TYR A 45 -0.14 -5.01 -6.53
N ILE A 46 -0.20 -4.14 -7.53
CA ILE A 46 -1.06 -2.94 -7.50
C ILE A 46 -2.54 -3.33 -7.33
N SER A 47 -2.99 -4.38 -8.02
CA SER A 47 -4.36 -4.89 -7.88
C SER A 47 -4.62 -5.36 -6.45
N MET A 48 -3.69 -6.13 -5.87
CA MET A 48 -3.78 -6.55 -4.46
C MET A 48 -3.87 -5.37 -3.51
N VAL A 49 -3.06 -4.33 -3.71
CA VAL A 49 -3.10 -3.10 -2.90
C VAL A 49 -4.46 -2.40 -2.98
N ASP A 50 -5.05 -2.32 -4.17
CA ASP A 50 -6.38 -1.75 -4.37
C ASP A 50 -7.46 -2.54 -3.63
N TYR A 51 -7.38 -3.87 -3.65
CA TYR A 51 -8.30 -4.75 -2.93
C TYR A 51 -8.11 -4.73 -1.41
N LYS A 52 -6.89 -4.51 -0.92
CA LYS A 52 -6.55 -4.54 0.52
C LYS A 52 -6.68 -3.16 1.15
N THR A 53 -5.72 -2.27 0.89
CA THR A 53 -5.60 -0.96 1.54
C THR A 53 -6.51 0.06 0.85
N GLY A 54 -6.65 -0.02 -0.47
CA GLY A 54 -7.59 0.80 -1.23
C GLY A 54 -9.05 0.58 -0.82
N ALA A 55 -9.44 -0.68 -0.57
CA ALA A 55 -10.80 -1.01 -0.12
C ALA A 55 -11.15 -0.36 1.24
N LEU A 56 -10.20 -0.25 2.17
CA LEU A 56 -10.41 0.45 3.44
C LEU A 56 -10.69 1.95 3.24
N PHE A 57 -9.87 2.64 2.45
CA PHE A 57 -10.11 4.05 2.14
C PHE A 57 -11.45 4.24 1.40
N LYS A 58 -11.76 3.33 0.48
CA LYS A 58 -13.03 3.35 -0.27
C LYS A 58 -14.23 3.14 0.64
N MET A 59 -14.14 2.20 1.58
CA MET A 59 -15.17 1.98 2.60
C MET A 59 -15.41 3.26 3.41
N LEU A 60 -14.35 3.90 3.92
CA LEU A 60 -14.46 5.13 4.70
C LEU A 60 -15.20 6.23 3.92
N VAL A 61 -14.76 6.50 2.70
CA VAL A 61 -15.37 7.55 1.86
C VAL A 61 -16.81 7.20 1.50
N ARG A 62 -17.12 5.97 1.09
CA ARG A 62 -18.49 5.55 0.78
C ARG A 62 -19.42 5.70 1.99
N LEU A 63 -18.97 5.33 3.20
CA LEU A 63 -19.73 5.51 4.43
C LEU A 63 -19.98 6.99 4.76
N MET A 64 -18.95 7.84 4.62
CA MET A 64 -19.08 9.29 4.83
C MET A 64 -20.05 9.92 3.83
N THR A 65 -19.94 9.55 2.54
CA THR A 65 -20.81 10.07 1.49
C THR A 65 -22.26 9.70 1.72
N ILE A 66 -22.57 8.44 2.09
CA ILE A 66 -23.95 8.03 2.39
C ILE A 66 -24.54 8.82 3.55
N LYS A 67 -23.76 9.13 4.58
CA LYS A 67 -24.24 9.91 5.73
C LYS A 67 -24.46 11.39 5.42
N ASN A 68 -23.84 11.92 4.35
CA ASN A 68 -23.89 13.33 3.96
C ASN A 68 -24.72 13.60 2.69
N GLN A 69 -25.52 12.63 2.21
CA GLN A 69 -26.31 12.73 0.96
C GLN A 69 -27.28 13.93 0.91
N THR A 70 -27.61 14.55 2.03
CA THR A 70 -28.54 15.68 2.11
C THR A 70 -27.87 17.06 2.15
N SER A 71 -26.54 17.14 2.13
CA SER A 71 -25.82 18.36 2.54
C SER A 71 -25.16 19.16 1.41
N LEU A 72 -24.93 18.58 0.22
CA LEU A 72 -24.10 19.22 -0.81
C LEU A 72 -24.80 19.31 -2.17
N PRO A 73 -24.78 20.50 -2.83
CA PRO A 73 -25.31 20.68 -4.19
C PRO A 73 -24.53 19.90 -5.26
N ILE A 74 -23.24 19.63 -5.01
CA ILE A 74 -22.32 18.91 -5.90
C ILE A 74 -21.56 17.89 -5.05
N ALA A 75 -21.63 16.61 -5.43
CA ALA A 75 -20.85 15.54 -4.81
C ALA A 75 -19.73 15.12 -5.79
N PRO A 76 -18.46 15.50 -5.54
CA PRO A 76 -17.36 15.08 -6.40
C PRO A 76 -17.16 13.57 -6.31
N ASP A 77 -16.75 12.95 -7.42
CA ASP A 77 -16.30 11.56 -7.40
C ASP A 77 -14.93 11.47 -6.74
N LEU A 78 -14.87 10.87 -5.56
CA LEU A 78 -13.65 10.71 -4.78
C LEU A 78 -12.95 9.37 -5.03
N ASN A 79 -13.49 8.50 -5.89
CA ASN A 79 -12.95 7.15 -6.10
C ASN A 79 -11.49 7.16 -6.56
N ARG A 80 -11.15 8.05 -7.50
CA ARG A 80 -9.80 8.14 -8.04
C ARG A 80 -8.80 8.60 -6.99
N LEU A 81 -9.12 9.67 -6.25
CA LEU A 81 -8.31 10.15 -5.13
C LEU A 81 -8.04 9.01 -4.13
N VAL A 82 -9.09 8.35 -3.67
CA VAL A 82 -9.04 7.24 -2.70
C VAL A 82 -8.14 6.09 -3.14
N VAL A 83 -8.23 5.69 -4.41
CA VAL A 83 -7.37 4.63 -4.97
C VAL A 83 -5.91 5.06 -4.95
N LEU A 84 -5.62 6.30 -5.36
CA LEU A 84 -4.27 6.85 -5.32
C LEU A 84 -3.74 6.92 -3.89
N LEU A 85 -4.56 7.32 -2.91
CA LEU A 85 -4.17 7.35 -1.49
C LEU A 85 -3.82 5.95 -0.97
N GLY A 86 -4.66 4.96 -1.27
CA GLY A 86 -4.42 3.57 -0.86
C GLY A 86 -3.12 3.01 -1.42
N ARG A 87 -2.85 3.26 -2.71
CA ARG A 87 -1.60 2.87 -3.38
C ARG A 87 -0.39 3.58 -2.77
N TYR A 88 -0.46 4.91 -2.64
CA TYR A 88 0.62 5.70 -2.06
C TYR A 88 0.96 5.23 -0.65
N PHE A 89 -0.06 5.03 0.19
CA PHE A 89 0.12 4.62 1.58
C PHE A 89 0.76 3.25 1.69
N GLN A 90 0.30 2.24 0.95
CA GLN A 90 0.86 0.89 1.02
C GLN A 90 2.30 0.85 0.49
N ILE A 91 2.57 1.48 -0.66
CA ILE A 91 3.92 1.50 -1.25
C ILE A 91 4.89 2.24 -0.31
N ARG A 92 4.44 3.32 0.33
CA ARG A 92 5.25 4.07 1.30
C ARG A 92 5.50 3.24 2.56
N ASP A 93 4.52 2.55 3.10
CA ASP A 93 4.69 1.69 4.29
C ASP A 93 5.72 0.59 4.00
N ASP A 94 5.59 -0.08 2.86
CA ASP A 94 6.54 -1.11 2.40
C ASP A 94 7.96 -0.53 2.18
N TYR A 95 8.07 0.68 1.65
CA TYR A 95 9.36 1.36 1.46
C TYR A 95 10.01 1.72 2.80
N MET A 96 9.25 2.35 3.70
CA MET A 96 9.74 2.78 5.01
C MET A 96 10.17 1.60 5.88
N ASN A 97 9.52 0.44 5.76
CA ASN A 97 9.95 -0.80 6.43
C ASN A 97 11.42 -1.16 6.11
N LEU A 98 11.90 -0.84 4.90
CA LEU A 98 13.25 -1.16 4.46
C LEU A 98 14.28 -0.05 4.71
N THR A 99 13.85 1.21 4.89
CA THR A 99 14.76 2.37 4.86
C THR A 99 14.76 3.24 6.12
N SER A 100 13.68 3.25 6.91
CA SER A 100 13.55 4.17 8.05
C SER A 100 14.11 3.59 9.34
N VAL A 101 14.88 4.42 10.05
CA VAL A 101 15.40 4.11 11.39
C VAL A 101 14.26 4.12 12.40
N GLU A 102 13.32 5.07 12.28
CA GLU A 102 12.14 5.13 13.15
C GLU A 102 11.26 3.88 13.00
N TYR A 103 11.08 3.39 11.77
CA TYR A 103 10.38 2.12 11.52
C TYR A 103 11.15 0.93 12.09
N THR A 104 12.48 0.95 11.98
CA THR A 104 13.35 -0.07 12.59
C THR A 104 13.15 -0.11 14.11
N ASP A 105 13.03 1.04 14.76
CA ASP A 105 12.80 1.14 16.21
C ASP A 105 11.38 0.70 16.62
N GLN A 106 10.37 0.92 15.77
CA GLN A 106 8.97 0.60 16.08
C GLN A 106 8.56 -0.83 15.73
N LYS A 107 8.98 -1.33 14.57
CA LYS A 107 8.57 -2.64 14.01
C LYS A 107 9.70 -3.67 14.03
N GLY A 108 10.96 -3.23 14.13
CA GLY A 108 12.13 -4.08 13.95
C GLY A 108 12.80 -3.85 12.58
N PHE A 109 14.09 -4.16 12.49
CA PHE A 109 14.89 -3.93 11.29
C PHE A 109 14.39 -4.80 10.11
N CYS A 110 13.80 -4.16 9.09
CA CYS A 110 13.26 -4.82 7.89
C CYS A 110 12.36 -6.02 8.21
N ASP A 111 11.37 -5.82 9.09
CA ASP A 111 10.42 -6.85 9.53
C ASP A 111 9.65 -7.48 8.37
N ASP A 112 9.35 -6.73 7.30
CA ASP A 112 8.68 -7.27 6.10
C ASP A 112 9.52 -8.36 5.40
N LEU A 113 10.85 -8.37 5.60
CA LEU A 113 11.72 -9.43 5.10
C LEU A 113 11.60 -10.72 5.92
N ASP A 114 11.29 -10.64 7.22
CA ASP A 114 11.05 -11.84 8.03
C ASP A 114 9.77 -12.54 7.59
N GLU A 115 8.71 -11.76 7.36
CA GLU A 115 7.49 -12.26 6.71
C GLU A 115 7.76 -12.72 5.26
N GLY A 116 8.72 -12.05 4.61
CA GLY A 116 9.09 -12.11 3.20
C GLY A 116 7.94 -11.72 2.28
N LYS A 117 7.26 -10.66 2.69
CA LYS A 117 6.24 -9.95 1.92
C LYS A 117 6.84 -9.44 0.61
N PHE A 118 6.07 -9.52 -0.46
CA PHE A 118 6.48 -8.99 -1.77
C PHE A 118 6.11 -7.51 -1.88
N SER A 119 7.01 -6.63 -1.41
CA SER A 119 6.90 -5.19 -1.65
C SER A 119 7.23 -4.82 -3.10
N LEU A 120 6.76 -3.66 -3.56
CA LEU A 120 7.11 -3.11 -4.89
C LEU A 120 8.64 -3.10 -5.11
N THR A 121 9.38 -2.68 -4.09
CA THR A 121 10.84 -2.64 -4.08
C THR A 121 11.46 -4.02 -4.32
N LEU A 122 10.96 -5.04 -3.61
CA LEU A 122 11.47 -6.41 -3.74
C LEU A 122 11.08 -7.04 -5.08
N ILE A 123 9.85 -6.80 -5.55
CA ILE A 123 9.38 -7.27 -6.87
C ILE A 123 10.29 -6.71 -7.97
N HIS A 124 10.55 -5.39 -7.95
CA HIS A 124 11.45 -4.76 -8.91
C HIS A 124 12.87 -5.34 -8.83
N ALA A 125 13.41 -5.57 -7.63
CA ALA A 125 14.73 -6.17 -7.46
C ALA A 125 14.81 -7.58 -8.06
N LEU A 126 13.78 -8.40 -7.85
CA LEU A 126 13.70 -9.75 -8.41
C LEU A 126 13.58 -9.76 -9.94
N GLU A 127 13.15 -8.67 -10.57
CA GLU A 127 13.06 -8.54 -12.03
C GLU A 127 14.32 -7.93 -12.68
N ASN A 128 15.08 -7.13 -11.93
CA ASN A 128 16.14 -6.28 -12.47
C ASN A 128 17.55 -6.59 -11.92
N THR A 129 17.73 -7.77 -11.32
CA THR A 129 19.03 -8.25 -10.82
C THR A 129 19.64 -9.29 -11.75
N ALA A 130 20.96 -9.49 -11.65
CA ALA A 130 21.63 -10.56 -12.39
C ALA A 130 21.17 -11.94 -11.89
N GLU A 131 21.25 -12.97 -12.74
CA GLU A 131 20.81 -14.34 -12.41
C GLU A 131 21.39 -14.91 -11.09
N ALA A 132 22.64 -14.55 -10.78
CA ALA A 132 23.28 -14.94 -9.53
C ALA A 132 22.62 -14.30 -8.30
N GLU A 133 22.35 -13.00 -8.36
CA GLU A 133 21.70 -12.24 -7.29
C GLU A 133 20.21 -12.63 -7.16
N TYR A 134 19.53 -12.79 -8.28
CA TYR A 134 18.17 -13.30 -8.33
C TYR A 134 18.06 -14.67 -7.65
N SER A 135 19.00 -15.57 -7.94
CA SER A 135 19.08 -16.87 -7.28
C SER A 135 19.29 -16.72 -5.78
N ILE A 136 20.18 -15.83 -5.34
CA ILE A 136 20.41 -15.56 -3.91
C ILE A 136 19.11 -15.08 -3.23
N LEU A 137 18.43 -14.08 -3.80
CA LEU A 137 17.18 -13.55 -3.25
C LEU A 137 16.12 -14.65 -3.11
N ARG A 138 15.93 -15.47 -4.16
CA ARG A 138 14.96 -16.57 -4.14
C ARG A 138 15.28 -17.59 -3.05
N HIS A 139 16.55 -17.97 -2.88
CA HIS A 139 16.95 -18.93 -1.85
C HIS A 139 16.73 -18.36 -0.44
N ILE A 140 17.11 -17.10 -0.19
CA ILE A 140 16.88 -16.45 1.10
C ILE A 140 15.38 -16.40 1.42
N LEU A 141 14.56 -15.98 0.45
CA LEU A 141 13.10 -15.95 0.61
C LEU A 141 12.53 -17.33 0.92
N ALA A 142 13.02 -18.40 0.31
CA ALA A 142 12.55 -19.76 0.60
C ALA A 142 13.01 -20.26 1.99
N GLN A 143 14.27 -19.97 2.38
CA GLN A 143 14.85 -20.42 3.65
C GLN A 143 14.17 -19.81 4.86
N ARG A 144 13.60 -18.60 4.74
CA ARG A 144 12.93 -17.93 5.86
C ARG A 144 11.82 -18.76 6.49
N HIS A 145 11.12 -19.60 5.70
CA HIS A 145 10.04 -20.47 6.18
C HIS A 145 10.54 -21.51 7.19
N ILE A 146 11.78 -22.00 7.00
CA ILE A 146 12.41 -22.98 7.88
C ILE A 146 12.96 -22.29 9.13
N ALA A 147 13.55 -21.11 8.96
CA ALA A 147 14.17 -20.34 10.04
C ALA A 147 13.18 -19.47 10.85
N ASN A 148 11.91 -19.41 10.43
CA ASN A 148 10.90 -18.50 10.97
C ASN A 148 11.34 -17.03 10.95
N GLY A 149 11.89 -16.59 9.82
CA GLY A 149 12.40 -15.23 9.59
C GLY A 149 13.76 -15.21 8.89
N MET A 150 14.33 -14.01 8.73
CA MET A 150 15.67 -13.80 8.17
C MET A 150 16.65 -13.35 9.25
N SER A 151 17.87 -13.90 9.20
CA SER A 151 18.98 -13.38 10.01
C SER A 151 19.37 -11.96 9.59
N LEU A 152 20.00 -11.21 10.49
CA LEU A 152 20.49 -9.85 10.21
C LEU A 152 21.44 -9.81 9.01
N ALA A 153 22.28 -10.83 8.84
CA ALA A 153 23.20 -10.94 7.70
C ALA A 153 22.42 -11.13 6.38
N GLN A 154 21.37 -11.94 6.38
CA GLN A 154 20.49 -12.12 5.21
C GLN A 154 19.76 -10.83 4.87
N LYS A 155 19.24 -10.10 5.86
CA LYS A 155 18.57 -8.80 5.65
C LYS A 155 19.52 -7.78 5.01
N HIS A 156 20.74 -7.64 5.53
CA HIS A 156 21.75 -6.77 4.92
C HIS A 156 22.11 -7.18 3.49
N LEU A 157 22.22 -8.48 3.21
CA LEU A 157 22.49 -8.98 1.86
C LEU A 157 21.34 -8.65 0.90
N VAL A 158 20.09 -8.90 1.30
CA VAL A 158 18.90 -8.53 0.52
C VAL A 158 18.89 -7.03 0.23
N LEU A 159 19.10 -6.19 1.25
CA LEU A 159 19.17 -4.73 1.07
C LEU A 159 20.29 -4.31 0.11
N SER A 160 21.45 -4.96 0.18
CA SER A 160 22.56 -4.64 -0.71
C SER A 160 22.23 -4.92 -2.18
N ILE A 161 21.58 -6.04 -2.46
CA ILE A 161 21.12 -6.43 -3.79
C ILE A 161 20.01 -5.48 -4.26
N VAL A 162 19.02 -5.22 -3.41
CA VAL A 162 17.92 -4.29 -3.68
C VAL A 162 18.44 -2.88 -4.03
N LYS A 163 19.47 -2.42 -3.33
CA LYS A 163 20.13 -1.13 -3.61
C LYS A 163 20.92 -1.18 -4.91
N GLY A 164 21.67 -2.26 -5.17
CA GLY A 164 22.41 -2.46 -6.40
C GLY A 164 21.52 -2.49 -7.65
N ALA A 165 20.30 -3.02 -7.52
CA ALA A 165 19.29 -3.07 -8.56
C ALA A 165 18.58 -1.72 -8.82
N GLY A 166 18.89 -0.67 -8.05
CA GLY A 166 18.20 0.63 -8.14
C GLY A 166 16.75 0.60 -7.67
N SER A 167 16.30 -0.47 -7.01
CA SER A 167 14.89 -0.66 -6.66
C SER A 167 14.36 0.33 -5.63
N LEU A 168 15.21 0.85 -4.75
CA LEU A 168 14.81 1.90 -3.81
C LEU A 168 14.45 3.20 -4.55
N GLU A 169 15.26 3.60 -5.54
CA GLU A 169 15.02 4.80 -6.35
C GLU A 169 13.79 4.61 -7.26
N TYR A 170 13.61 3.39 -7.79
CA TYR A 170 12.42 3.02 -8.53
C TYR A 170 11.14 3.24 -7.70
N THR A 171 11.12 2.74 -6.45
CA THR A 171 9.98 2.91 -5.55
C THR A 171 9.74 4.37 -5.18
N VAL A 172 10.80 5.16 -4.92
CA VAL A 172 10.67 6.61 -4.67
C VAL A 172 10.11 7.33 -5.90
N THR A 173 10.56 6.98 -7.10
CA THR A 173 10.04 7.56 -8.35
C THR A 173 8.56 7.25 -8.53
N ALA A 174 8.15 6.01 -8.25
CA ALA A 174 6.73 5.62 -8.27
C ALA A 174 5.90 6.41 -7.25
N LEU A 175 6.40 6.56 -6.01
CA LEU A 175 5.74 7.37 -4.98
C LEU A 175 5.59 8.83 -5.38
N ARG A 176 6.65 9.46 -5.90
CA ARG A 176 6.60 10.85 -6.39
C ARG A 176 5.57 11.02 -7.51
N LYS A 177 5.51 10.07 -8.45
CA LYS A 177 4.50 10.09 -9.51
C LYS A 177 3.07 9.99 -8.96
N ILE A 178 2.82 9.04 -8.05
CA ILE A 178 1.50 8.90 -7.43
C ILE A 178 1.16 10.17 -6.61
N GLY A 179 2.13 10.74 -5.90
CA GLY A 179 1.96 12.00 -5.16
C GLY A 179 1.55 13.16 -6.07
N GLN A 180 2.17 13.30 -7.24
CA GLN A 180 1.76 14.30 -8.24
C GLN A 180 0.33 14.05 -8.77
N GLU A 181 -0.02 12.78 -9.01
CA GLU A 181 -1.39 12.43 -9.42
C GLU A 181 -2.42 12.75 -8.32
N ILE A 182 -2.05 12.60 -7.03
CA ILE A 182 -2.88 13.01 -5.89
C ILE A 182 -3.05 14.52 -5.87
N ASP A 183 -1.96 15.29 -6.01
CA ASP A 183 -2.01 16.76 -6.01
C ASP A 183 -2.96 17.28 -7.11
N VAL A 184 -2.85 16.73 -8.33
CA VAL A 184 -3.75 17.07 -9.46
C VAL A 184 -5.22 16.72 -9.16
N GLU A 185 -5.47 15.56 -8.56
CA GLU A 185 -6.84 15.13 -8.22
C GLU A 185 -7.45 16.02 -7.13
N VAL A 186 -6.66 16.40 -6.12
CA VAL A 186 -7.08 17.33 -5.07
C VAL A 186 -7.40 18.69 -5.66
N ASP A 187 -6.53 19.25 -6.50
CA ASP A 187 -6.76 20.53 -7.19
C ASP A 187 -8.11 20.49 -7.95
N SER A 188 -8.36 19.42 -8.72
CA SER A 188 -9.61 19.26 -9.46
C SER A 188 -10.86 19.20 -8.56
N ILE A 189 -10.77 18.59 -7.38
CA ILE A 189 -11.89 18.49 -6.44
C ILE A 189 -12.13 19.84 -5.75
N GLU A 190 -11.07 20.55 -5.37
CA GLU A 190 -11.15 21.88 -4.78
C GLU A 190 -11.75 22.89 -5.76
N ASP A 191 -11.34 22.86 -7.02
CA ASP A 191 -11.89 23.69 -8.09
C ASP A 191 -13.39 23.42 -8.31
N MET A 192 -13.79 22.14 -8.32
CA MET A 192 -15.19 21.74 -8.51
C MET A 192 -16.09 22.17 -7.35
N THR A 193 -15.57 22.10 -6.12
CA THR A 193 -16.35 22.38 -4.90
C THR A 193 -16.24 23.84 -4.44
N GLY A 194 -15.22 24.56 -4.89
CA GLY A 194 -14.86 25.89 -4.39
C GLY A 194 -14.31 25.87 -2.96
N ILE A 195 -13.92 24.71 -2.43
CA ILE A 195 -13.49 24.52 -1.04
C ILE A 195 -12.07 23.93 -1.03
N GLU A 196 -11.13 24.68 -0.46
CA GLU A 196 -9.76 24.23 -0.23
C GLU A 196 -9.65 23.29 0.98
N ASN A 197 -8.97 22.15 0.84
CA ASN A 197 -8.77 21.17 1.90
C ASN A 197 -7.33 21.18 2.45
N LYS A 198 -7.04 22.23 3.23
CA LYS A 198 -5.72 22.44 3.86
C LYS A 198 -5.26 21.27 4.74
N SER A 199 -6.18 20.61 5.41
CA SER A 199 -5.87 19.46 6.27
C SER A 199 -5.36 18.27 5.47
N LEU A 200 -5.99 17.97 4.32
CA LEU A 200 -5.54 16.91 3.44
C LEU A 200 -4.16 17.23 2.84
N ARG A 201 -3.94 18.47 2.41
CA ARG A 201 -2.64 18.92 1.89
C ARG A 201 -1.54 18.82 2.94
N ALA A 202 -1.79 19.31 4.16
CA ALA A 202 -0.84 19.20 5.26
C ALA A 202 -0.50 17.74 5.60
N LEU A 203 -1.49 16.84 5.58
CA LEU A 203 -1.27 15.42 5.77
C LEU A 203 -0.35 14.84 4.68
N PHE A 204 -0.57 15.20 3.40
CA PHE A 204 0.28 14.70 2.31
C PHE A 204 1.71 15.24 2.37
N GLU A 205 1.91 16.49 2.75
CA GLU A 205 3.26 17.04 2.92
C GLU A 205 4.07 16.26 3.96
N ILE A 206 3.45 15.82 5.06
CA ILE A 206 4.11 14.99 6.08
C ILE A 206 4.45 13.59 5.55
N LEU A 207 3.69 13.10 4.57
CA LEU A 207 3.84 11.75 4.00
C LEU A 207 4.76 11.71 2.77
N LYS A 208 5.25 12.85 2.26
CA LYS A 208 6.18 12.87 1.12
C LYS A 208 7.51 12.18 1.46
N VAL A 209 8.09 11.51 0.46
CA VAL A 209 9.34 10.74 0.53
C VAL A 209 10.39 11.36 -0.40
#